data_AF-A0A970D396-F1
#
_entry.id   AF-A0A970D396-F1
#
_cell.length_a   1.000
_cell.length_b   1.000
_cell.length_c   1.000
_cell.angle_alpha   90.00
_cell.angle_beta   90.00
_cell.angle_gamma   90.00
#
_symmetry.space_group_name_H-M   'P 1'
#
loop_
_entity.id
_entity.type
_entity.pdbx_description
1 polymer ?
#
loop_
_entity_poly.entity_id
_entity_poly.type
_entity_poly.pdbx_seq_one_letter_code
_entity_poly.pdbx_strand_id
1 'polypeptide(L)'
;MFLSNAKIMLAEPADEESLISSLQSGVKTLSAGGWGTLSEHAVTDITIDTPKDAAIFALTTCTGKTLHCTPGQLCFAKFAPSQNQNVLYLHERSTLGYRIALSDNIFRDLTDSAPSRFHQREITDKIWILDTSTNNMLSIFMLKYVASKYGIPDVPFILTYTANSLNEEFIKQIFDRIDTPARARELLQDSCMFFEYPHITVRYSNDNSAQSNSVQLIVFGGNEISRNGEFSHLINISSLSDLSKIEKQAILCKNGNNSFWLLEMTREDLEEAELFVKTLSHLDNLEIVRKVQLTKQDPFYILPASHIKPGMTVPVISGTKKTIMEDTVQRVEILEAPGQRYRVSAGKASNIICNGWVVMCSDASE
;
A
#
# COMPACT_ATOMS: atom_id res chain seq x y z
N MET A 1 3.89 -15.62 -2.95
CA MET A 1 4.05 -17.05 -2.63
C MET A 1 5.03 -17.21 -1.49
N PHE A 2 4.99 -18.35 -0.81
CA PHE A 2 5.80 -18.67 0.36
C PHE A 2 6.67 -19.91 0.14
N LEU A 3 7.66 -20.10 1.01
CA LEU A 3 8.49 -21.31 1.07
C LEU A 3 7.73 -22.47 1.72
N SER A 4 8.15 -23.71 1.47
CA SER A 4 7.54 -24.94 2.03
C SER A 4 7.49 -24.97 3.56
N ASN A 5 8.43 -24.30 4.21
CA ASN A 5 8.53 -24.22 5.67
C ASN A 5 7.66 -23.10 6.28
N ALA A 6 6.93 -22.34 5.47
CA ALA A 6 6.01 -21.33 5.98
C ALA A 6 4.87 -21.99 6.76
N LYS A 7 4.51 -21.37 7.89
CA LYS A 7 3.54 -21.89 8.84
C LYS A 7 2.24 -21.12 8.74
N ILE A 8 1.15 -21.81 8.46
CA ILE A 8 -0.20 -21.25 8.38
C ILE A 8 -0.94 -21.58 9.67
N MET A 9 -1.61 -20.58 10.23
CA MET A 9 -2.37 -20.75 11.46
C MET A 9 -3.74 -21.39 11.17
N LEU A 10 -4.01 -22.53 11.81
CA LEU A 10 -5.27 -23.26 11.65
C LEU A 10 -6.35 -22.69 12.59
N ALA A 11 -7.61 -22.81 12.16
CA ALA A 11 -8.76 -22.54 13.03
C ALA A 11 -9.03 -23.72 13.97
N GLU A 12 -8.89 -24.95 13.47
CA GLU A 12 -9.11 -26.18 14.22
C GLU A 12 -8.02 -27.23 13.91
N PRO A 13 -7.39 -27.85 14.94
CA PRO A 13 -7.51 -27.51 16.36
C PRO A 13 -6.89 -26.14 16.66
N ALA A 14 -7.51 -25.41 17.59
CA ALA A 14 -7.11 -24.05 17.91
C ALA A 14 -5.64 -24.00 18.36
N ASP A 15 -4.88 -23.01 17.86
CA ASP A 15 -3.46 -22.76 18.15
C ASP A 15 -2.45 -23.68 17.48
N GLU A 16 -2.88 -24.53 16.55
CA GLU A 16 -1.95 -25.31 15.74
C GLU A 16 -1.48 -24.54 14.50
N GLU A 17 -0.18 -24.60 14.25
CA GLU A 17 0.44 -24.13 13.01
C GLU A 17 0.73 -25.34 12.12
N SER A 18 0.29 -25.29 10.86
CA SER A 18 0.63 -26.31 9.86
C SER A 18 1.61 -25.75 8.84
N LEU A 19 2.50 -26.61 8.34
CA LEU A 19 3.34 -26.22 7.21
C LEU A 19 2.46 -26.03 5.98
N ILE A 20 2.74 -24.99 5.20
CA ILE A 20 2.03 -24.73 3.95
C ILE A 20 2.13 -25.91 2.97
N SER A 21 3.23 -26.68 3.02
CA SER A 21 3.43 -27.87 2.19
C SER A 21 2.57 -29.06 2.59
N SER A 22 2.03 -29.09 3.82
CA SER A 22 1.12 -30.14 4.31
C SER A 22 -0.34 -29.72 4.32
N LEU A 23 -0.63 -28.47 3.92
CA LEU A 23 -1.98 -27.93 3.90
C LEU A 23 -2.80 -28.63 2.80
N GLN A 24 -4.10 -28.84 3.05
CA GLN A 24 -5.02 -29.45 2.10
C GLN A 24 -6.24 -28.55 1.90
N SER A 25 -6.88 -28.68 0.74
CA SER A 25 -8.17 -28.01 0.49
C SER A 25 -9.22 -28.48 1.50
N GLY A 26 -10.08 -27.57 1.93
CA GLY A 26 -11.11 -27.76 2.95
C GLY A 26 -10.65 -27.53 4.39
N VAL A 27 -9.34 -27.45 4.66
CA VAL A 27 -8.83 -27.12 6.00
C VAL A 27 -9.18 -25.68 6.34
N LYS A 28 -9.73 -25.45 7.54
CA LYS A 28 -10.05 -24.10 8.02
C LYS A 28 -8.80 -23.41 8.59
N THR A 29 -8.51 -22.22 8.09
CA THR A 29 -7.43 -21.35 8.54
C THR A 29 -7.98 -20.11 9.20
N LEU A 30 -7.18 -19.50 10.08
CA LEU A 30 -7.50 -18.19 10.64
C LEU A 30 -7.11 -17.06 9.69
N SER A 31 -8.01 -16.09 9.58
CA SER A 31 -7.86 -14.87 8.82
C SER A 31 -8.32 -13.67 9.64
N ALA A 32 -8.04 -12.49 9.14
CA ALA A 32 -8.54 -11.24 9.69
C ALA A 32 -9.94 -10.94 9.15
N GLY A 33 -10.88 -10.73 10.07
CA GLY A 33 -12.24 -10.28 9.76
C GLY A 33 -12.42 -8.75 9.81
N GLY A 34 -11.38 -8.03 10.25
CA GLY A 34 -11.35 -6.57 10.35
C GLY A 34 -11.40 -6.04 11.78
N TRP A 35 -11.02 -4.79 12.00
CA TRP A 35 -11.08 -4.11 13.32
C TRP A 35 -10.43 -4.87 14.50
N GLY A 36 -9.44 -5.72 14.21
CA GLY A 36 -8.76 -6.56 15.20
C GLY A 36 -9.42 -7.91 15.48
N THR A 37 -10.49 -8.28 14.77
CA THR A 37 -11.17 -9.57 14.89
C THR A 37 -10.58 -10.63 13.97
N LEU A 38 -10.82 -11.89 14.32
CA LEU A 38 -10.48 -13.04 13.50
C LEU A 38 -11.75 -13.61 12.85
N SER A 39 -11.57 -14.15 11.64
CA SER A 39 -12.55 -14.96 10.93
C SER A 39 -11.94 -16.32 10.55
N GLU A 40 -12.78 -17.26 10.14
CA GLU A 40 -12.37 -18.61 9.75
C GLU A 40 -12.77 -18.88 8.31
N HIS A 41 -11.82 -19.33 7.49
CA HIS A 41 -12.08 -19.63 6.09
C HIS A 41 -11.43 -20.94 5.70
N ALA A 42 -12.13 -21.71 4.88
CA ALA A 42 -11.59 -22.94 4.32
C ALA A 42 -10.66 -22.63 3.16
N VAL A 43 -9.51 -23.29 3.14
CA VAL A 43 -8.60 -23.28 1.99
C VAL A 43 -9.33 -23.87 0.79
N THR A 44 -9.42 -23.12 -0.30
CA THR A 44 -10.08 -23.59 -1.52
C THR A 44 -9.10 -24.28 -2.46
N ASP A 45 -7.94 -23.67 -2.66
CA ASP A 45 -6.91 -24.19 -3.56
C ASP A 45 -5.50 -23.88 -3.05
N ILE A 46 -4.55 -24.71 -3.49
CA ILE A 46 -3.12 -24.55 -3.19
C ILE A 46 -2.34 -24.70 -4.50
N THR A 47 -1.84 -23.58 -5.02
CA THR A 47 -1.02 -23.58 -6.23
C THR A 47 0.45 -23.72 -5.85
N ILE A 48 1.16 -24.61 -6.57
CA ILE A 48 2.60 -24.81 -6.44
C ILE A 48 3.28 -24.36 -7.72
N ASP A 49 4.25 -23.47 -7.59
CA ASP A 49 5.08 -23.00 -8.70
C ASP A 49 6.56 -23.23 -8.41
N THR A 50 7.37 -23.34 -9.44
CA THR A 50 8.84 -23.42 -9.36
C THR A 50 9.43 -22.31 -10.22
N PRO A 51 9.41 -21.05 -9.73
CA PRO A 51 9.90 -19.93 -10.49
C PRO A 51 11.40 -20.06 -10.75
N LYS A 52 11.84 -19.49 -11.89
CA LYS A 52 13.27 -19.41 -12.23
C LYS A 52 14.03 -18.48 -11.30
N ASP A 53 13.36 -17.45 -10.78
CA ASP A 53 13.92 -16.52 -9.83
C ASP A 53 13.92 -17.12 -8.42
N ALA A 54 15.10 -17.10 -7.78
CA ALA A 54 15.31 -17.61 -6.44
C ALA A 54 15.16 -16.56 -5.34
N ALA A 55 14.94 -15.28 -5.69
CA ALA A 55 14.84 -14.19 -4.74
C ALA A 55 13.66 -14.38 -3.77
N ILE A 56 13.97 -14.27 -2.48
CA ILE A 56 13.03 -14.30 -1.36
C ILE A 56 13.29 -13.08 -0.48
N PHE A 57 12.23 -12.38 -0.14
CA PHE A 57 12.25 -11.32 0.84
C PHE A 57 12.00 -11.93 2.22
N ALA A 58 12.94 -11.70 3.15
CA ALA A 58 12.81 -11.99 4.56
C ALA A 58 12.50 -10.68 5.30
N LEU A 59 11.26 -10.56 5.78
CA LEU A 59 10.76 -9.40 6.52
C LEU A 59 10.71 -9.76 8.01
N THR A 60 11.48 -9.07 8.85
CA THR A 60 11.53 -9.30 10.30
C THR A 60 10.97 -8.10 11.04
N THR A 61 10.00 -8.33 11.93
CA THR A 61 9.43 -7.29 12.79
C THR A 61 10.21 -7.11 14.09
N CYS A 62 9.96 -6.01 14.81
CA CYS A 62 10.55 -5.74 16.12
C CYS A 62 10.22 -6.80 17.18
N THR A 63 9.06 -7.47 17.09
CA THR A 63 8.74 -8.61 17.97
C THR A 63 9.38 -9.94 17.54
N GLY A 64 10.18 -9.94 16.47
CA GLY A 64 10.93 -11.10 16.00
C GLY A 64 10.16 -12.02 15.04
N LYS A 65 8.95 -11.66 14.63
CA LYS A 65 8.21 -12.43 13.63
C LYS A 65 8.84 -12.26 12.26
N THR A 66 9.04 -13.37 11.54
CA THR A 66 9.72 -13.34 10.24
C THR A 66 8.87 -13.98 9.14
N LEU A 67 8.62 -13.21 8.09
CA LEU A 67 7.92 -13.66 6.89
C LEU A 67 8.93 -13.86 5.75
N HIS A 68 8.89 -15.04 5.12
CA HIS A 68 9.68 -15.34 3.92
C HIS A 68 8.75 -15.51 2.73
N CYS A 69 8.86 -14.62 1.75
CA CYS A 69 7.97 -14.64 0.59
C CYS A 69 8.62 -14.08 -0.66
N THR A 70 8.01 -14.37 -1.81
CA THR A 70 8.42 -13.80 -3.10
C THR A 70 8.22 -12.28 -3.12
N PRO A 71 8.99 -11.51 -3.91
CA PRO A 71 8.88 -10.05 -3.98
C PRO A 71 7.45 -9.56 -4.24
N GLY A 72 6.72 -10.25 -5.13
CA GLY A 72 5.34 -9.94 -5.50
C GLY A 72 4.25 -10.42 -4.54
N GLN A 73 4.59 -11.04 -3.41
CA GLN A 73 3.57 -11.47 -2.45
C GLN A 73 2.89 -10.23 -1.85
N LEU A 74 1.58 -10.10 -2.07
CA LEU A 74 0.81 -9.01 -1.50
C LEU A 74 0.71 -9.16 0.02
N CYS A 75 1.03 -8.07 0.69
CA CYS A 75 1.08 -7.91 2.13
C CYS A 75 0.34 -6.62 2.49
N PHE A 76 0.13 -6.42 3.79
CA PHE A 76 -0.50 -5.21 4.31
C PHE A 76 0.53 -4.40 5.07
N ALA A 77 0.70 -3.14 4.69
CA ALA A 77 1.60 -2.24 5.39
C ALA A 77 1.08 -0.80 5.32
N LYS A 78 1.37 -0.02 6.35
CA LYS A 78 1.22 1.43 6.31
C LYS A 78 2.53 2.09 6.66
N PHE A 79 2.79 3.21 6.01
CA PHE A 79 3.95 4.01 6.32
C PHE A 79 3.66 4.80 7.59
N ALA A 80 4.44 4.54 8.65
CA ALA A 80 4.37 5.25 9.92
C ALA A 80 5.78 5.71 10.30
N PRO A 81 6.29 6.81 9.70
CA PRO A 81 7.67 7.22 9.90
C PRO A 81 7.91 7.46 11.39
N SER A 82 8.91 6.78 11.93
CA SER A 82 9.38 7.10 13.26
C SER A 82 10.10 8.45 13.25
N GLN A 83 10.13 9.13 14.40
CA GLN A 83 10.90 10.36 14.55
C GLN A 83 12.37 10.06 14.18
N ASN A 84 12.95 10.84 13.28
CA ASN A 84 14.34 10.76 12.78
C ASN A 84 14.64 9.72 11.67
N GLN A 85 13.66 9.34 10.86
CA GLN A 85 13.91 8.58 9.63
C GLN A 85 13.88 9.48 8.38
N ASN A 86 14.96 9.45 7.60
CA ASN A 86 14.98 10.02 6.27
C ASN A 86 14.41 8.98 5.29
N VAL A 87 13.54 9.44 4.40
CA VAL A 87 12.80 8.65 3.43
C VAL A 87 13.28 9.05 2.05
N LEU A 88 13.90 8.11 1.34
CA LEU A 88 14.22 8.26 -0.07
C LEU A 88 13.03 7.76 -0.87
N TYR A 89 12.50 8.59 -1.76
CA TYR A 89 11.31 8.24 -2.52
C TYR A 89 11.36 8.69 -3.98
N LEU A 90 10.69 7.93 -4.83
CA LEU A 90 10.35 8.30 -6.20
C LEU A 90 9.02 9.05 -6.15
N HIS A 91 8.99 10.23 -6.74
CA HIS A 91 7.84 11.13 -6.75
C HIS A 91 7.36 11.33 -8.19
N GLU A 92 6.10 10.99 -8.45
CA GLU A 92 5.43 11.24 -9.72
C GLU A 92 4.53 12.47 -9.65
N ARG A 93 4.61 13.25 -10.73
CA ARG A 93 3.59 14.19 -11.16
C ARG A 93 3.23 13.84 -12.60
N SER A 94 2.02 13.32 -12.83
CA SER A 94 1.53 12.80 -14.12
C SER A 94 1.61 13.81 -15.26
N THR A 95 1.56 15.11 -14.94
CA THR A 95 1.66 16.21 -15.91
C THR A 95 3.09 16.57 -16.31
N LEU A 96 4.11 16.04 -15.63
CA LEU A 96 5.50 16.46 -15.81
C LEU A 96 6.50 15.29 -15.87
N GLY A 97 6.41 14.33 -14.94
CA GLY A 97 7.31 13.16 -14.90
C GLY A 97 7.66 12.72 -13.48
N TYR A 98 8.86 12.16 -13.32
CA TYR A 98 9.34 11.58 -12.07
C TYR A 98 10.61 12.26 -11.56
N ARG A 99 10.71 12.42 -10.25
CA ARG A 99 11.92 12.87 -9.56
C ARG A 99 12.26 11.97 -8.38
N ILE A 100 13.52 12.00 -7.96
CA ILE A 100 13.95 11.38 -6.70
C ILE A 100 14.03 12.46 -5.63
N ALA A 101 13.61 12.12 -4.43
CA ALA A 101 13.50 13.06 -3.34
C ALA A 101 13.88 12.43 -2.02
N LEU A 102 14.30 13.29 -1.08
CA LEU A 102 14.57 12.90 0.30
C LEU A 102 13.73 13.78 1.22
N SER A 103 13.09 13.18 2.23
CA SER A 103 12.34 13.91 3.26
C SER A 103 12.56 13.27 4.63
N ASP A 104 12.62 14.09 5.68
CA ASP A 104 12.62 13.64 7.07
C ASP A 104 11.20 13.47 7.65
N ASN A 105 10.18 13.95 6.92
CA ASN A 105 8.77 13.82 7.26
C ASN A 105 7.89 14.00 6.02
N ILE A 106 7.75 12.92 5.25
CA ILE A 106 7.00 12.96 3.99
C ILE A 106 5.55 13.36 4.18
N PHE A 107 4.90 12.95 5.28
CA PHE A 107 3.51 13.32 5.54
C PHE A 107 3.37 14.80 5.82
N ARG A 108 4.24 15.40 6.64
CA ARG A 108 4.23 16.86 6.84
C ARG A 108 4.40 17.57 5.50
N ASP A 109 5.36 17.17 4.69
CA ASP A 109 5.62 17.80 3.39
C ASP A 109 4.43 17.65 2.44
N LEU A 110 3.71 16.53 2.54
CA LEU A 110 2.49 16.23 1.78
C LEU A 110 1.23 16.84 2.36
N THR A 111 1.13 17.16 3.65
CA THR A 111 -0.12 17.58 4.34
C THR A 111 -0.07 18.99 4.89
N ASP A 112 1.08 19.68 4.88
CA ASP A 112 1.21 21.03 5.45
C ASP A 112 0.14 21.96 4.83
N SER A 113 -0.82 22.33 5.67
CA SER A 113 -2.02 23.09 5.32
C SER A 113 -1.85 24.58 5.63
N ALA A 114 -0.62 25.03 5.92
CA ALA A 114 -0.35 26.43 6.22
C ALA A 114 -0.73 27.32 5.01
N PRO A 115 -1.63 28.31 5.19
CA PRO A 115 -2.13 29.15 4.10
C PRO A 115 -1.05 29.87 3.30
N SER A 116 0.06 30.22 3.96
CA SER A 116 1.20 30.91 3.38
C SER A 116 2.05 30.05 2.45
N ARG A 117 1.87 28.71 2.44
CA ARG A 117 2.67 27.76 1.66
C ARG A 117 1.89 27.00 0.60
N PHE A 118 0.59 27.27 0.42
CA PHE A 118 -0.21 26.61 -0.62
C PHE A 118 0.39 26.78 -2.03
N HIS A 119 0.97 27.94 -2.35
CA HIS A 119 1.62 28.19 -3.64
C HIS A 119 3.02 27.55 -3.77
N GLN A 120 3.56 26.99 -2.69
CA GLN A 120 4.86 26.31 -2.66
C GLN A 120 4.72 24.79 -2.54
N ARG A 121 3.50 24.26 -2.55
CA ARG A 121 3.25 22.82 -2.43
C ARG A 121 3.45 22.15 -3.77
N GLU A 122 4.33 21.16 -3.79
CA GLU A 122 4.46 20.34 -4.99
C GLU A 122 3.19 19.52 -5.21
N ILE A 123 2.67 19.57 -6.44
CA ILE A 123 1.61 18.67 -6.88
C ILE A 123 2.21 17.27 -6.94
N THR A 124 1.72 16.41 -6.04
CA THR A 124 2.07 14.99 -5.95
C THR A 124 0.90 14.19 -6.47
N ASP A 125 1.16 13.21 -7.34
CA ASP A 125 0.16 12.20 -7.74
C ASP A 125 0.43 10.87 -7.04
N LYS A 126 1.65 10.35 -7.17
CA LYS A 126 2.07 9.07 -6.57
C LYS A 126 3.48 9.12 -6.01
N ILE A 127 3.72 8.32 -4.98
CA ILE A 127 5.02 8.16 -4.33
C ILE A 127 5.32 6.68 -4.11
N TRP A 128 6.55 6.28 -4.44
CA TRP A 128 7.14 5.00 -4.05
C TRP A 128 8.29 5.24 -3.08
N ILE A 129 8.22 4.61 -1.91
CA ILE A 129 9.28 4.66 -0.91
C ILE A 129 10.35 3.65 -1.30
N LEU A 130 11.52 4.16 -1.68
CA LEU A 130 12.64 3.35 -2.16
C LEU A 130 13.46 2.82 -0.99
N ASP A 131 13.75 3.69 -0.02
CA ASP A 131 14.56 3.34 1.15
C ASP A 131 14.23 4.25 2.36
N THR A 132 14.57 3.77 3.54
CA THR A 132 14.37 4.44 4.83
C THR A 132 15.63 4.30 5.68
N SER A 133 16.19 5.42 6.14
CA SER A 133 17.43 5.40 6.90
C SER A 133 17.47 6.47 7.99
N THR A 134 17.97 6.09 9.17
CA THR A 134 18.25 7.02 10.27
C THR A 134 19.56 7.79 10.06
N ASN A 135 20.42 7.34 9.13
CA ASN A 135 21.68 8.00 8.82
C ASN A 135 21.47 9.02 7.68
N ASN A 136 21.51 10.30 8.05
CA ASN A 136 21.32 11.40 7.10
C ASN A 136 22.38 11.43 6.00
N MET A 137 23.66 11.20 6.32
CA MET A 137 24.74 11.20 5.34
C MET A 137 24.58 10.05 4.33
N LEU A 138 24.21 8.86 4.81
CA LEU A 138 23.89 7.73 3.95
C LEU A 138 22.70 8.06 3.03
N SER A 139 21.68 8.72 3.56
CA SER A 139 20.49 9.10 2.80
C SER A 139 20.79 10.11 1.69
N ILE A 140 21.64 11.11 1.97
CA ILE A 140 22.12 12.07 0.97
C ILE A 140 22.96 11.36 -0.10
N PHE A 141 23.88 10.48 0.32
CA PHE A 141 24.65 9.66 -0.62
C PHE A 141 23.74 8.84 -1.53
N MET A 142 22.75 8.14 -0.98
CA MET A 142 21.81 7.32 -1.73
C MET A 142 20.97 8.15 -2.70
N LEU A 143 20.50 9.34 -2.30
CA LEU A 143 19.83 10.28 -3.20
C LEU A 143 20.69 10.61 -4.42
N LYS A 144 21.94 11.03 -4.20
CA LYS A 144 22.86 11.41 -5.28
C LYS A 144 23.26 10.21 -6.14
N TYR A 145 23.48 9.06 -5.53
CA TYR A 145 23.79 7.82 -6.23
C TYR A 145 22.63 7.39 -7.14
N VAL A 146 21.40 7.30 -6.63
CA VAL A 146 20.22 6.88 -7.40
C VAL A 146 19.91 7.89 -8.51
N ALA A 147 19.91 9.20 -8.21
CA ALA A 147 19.70 10.23 -9.21
C ALA A 147 20.73 10.16 -10.36
N SER A 148 22.00 9.89 -10.04
CA SER A 148 23.06 9.77 -11.05
C SER A 148 23.02 8.44 -11.81
N LYS A 149 22.79 7.31 -11.12
CA LYS A 149 22.78 5.96 -11.72
C LYS A 149 21.68 5.83 -12.77
N TYR A 150 20.47 6.29 -12.43
CA TYR A 150 19.30 6.17 -13.31
C TYR A 150 19.04 7.45 -14.12
N GLY A 151 19.77 8.53 -13.85
CA GLY A 151 19.58 9.82 -14.50
C GLY A 151 18.22 10.47 -14.21
N ILE A 152 17.63 10.21 -13.04
CA ILE A 152 16.35 10.81 -12.64
C ILE A 152 16.66 12.10 -11.88
N PRO A 153 16.08 13.26 -12.25
CA PRO A 153 16.32 14.53 -11.56
C PRO A 153 15.95 14.45 -10.07
N ASP A 154 16.71 15.15 -9.22
CA ASP A 154 16.38 15.40 -7.82
C ASP A 154 15.89 16.84 -7.58
N VAL A 155 15.52 17.54 -8.66
CA VAL A 155 15.02 18.92 -8.65
C VAL A 155 13.51 18.93 -8.37
N PRO A 156 13.02 19.80 -7.47
CA PRO A 156 11.60 20.08 -7.26
C PRO A 156 10.80 20.34 -8.54
N PHE A 157 9.50 20.00 -8.52
CA PHE A 157 8.60 20.29 -9.65
C PHE A 157 8.16 21.76 -9.74
N ILE A 158 8.37 22.54 -8.68
CA ILE A 158 8.02 23.96 -8.57
C ILE A 158 9.23 24.72 -8.04
N LEU A 159 9.32 26.01 -8.37
CA LEU A 159 10.37 26.88 -7.88
C LEU A 159 10.41 26.94 -6.35
N THR A 160 11.59 26.71 -5.77
CA THR A 160 11.86 27.05 -4.37
C THR A 160 12.49 28.45 -4.32
N TYR A 161 12.05 29.34 -3.43
CA TYR A 161 12.60 30.70 -3.34
C TYR A 161 13.95 30.73 -2.60
N THR A 162 14.92 29.96 -3.06
CA THR A 162 16.31 29.98 -2.57
C THR A 162 17.20 30.70 -3.57
N ALA A 163 18.32 31.28 -3.13
CA ALA A 163 19.17 32.16 -3.94
C ALA A 163 19.73 31.52 -5.23
N ASN A 164 19.67 30.18 -5.36
CA ASN A 164 20.19 29.41 -6.50
C ASN A 164 19.12 28.56 -7.20
N SER A 165 17.82 28.91 -7.08
CA SER A 165 16.77 28.11 -7.70
C SER A 165 16.69 28.32 -9.21
N LEU A 166 16.43 27.23 -9.92
CA LEU A 166 16.09 27.28 -11.35
C LEU A 166 14.71 27.91 -11.51
N ASN A 167 14.54 28.72 -12.56
CA ASN A 167 13.22 29.21 -12.93
C ASN A 167 12.32 28.04 -13.42
N GLU A 168 11.00 28.24 -13.39
CA GLU A 168 10.03 27.19 -13.78
C GLU A 168 10.22 26.71 -15.22
N GLU A 169 10.64 27.59 -16.13
CA GLU A 169 10.89 27.24 -17.53
C GLU A 169 12.04 26.25 -17.67
N PHE A 170 13.15 26.46 -16.95
CA PHE A 170 14.28 25.53 -16.95
C PHE A 170 13.94 24.24 -16.22
N ILE A 171 13.16 24.28 -15.14
CA ILE A 171 12.63 23.06 -14.49
C ILE A 171 11.84 22.24 -15.51
N LYS A 172 10.90 22.87 -16.23
CA LYS A 172 10.12 22.20 -17.27
C LYS A 172 11.03 21.62 -18.36
N GLN A 173 12.02 22.37 -18.84
CA GLN A 173 12.97 21.89 -19.84
C GLN A 173 13.79 20.67 -19.38
N ILE A 174 14.08 20.53 -18.08
CA ILE A 174 14.75 19.33 -17.55
C ILE A 174 13.85 18.11 -17.76
N PHE A 175 12.58 18.18 -17.35
CA PHE A 175 11.64 17.08 -17.46
C PHE A 175 11.20 16.81 -18.91
N ASP A 176 11.16 17.83 -19.77
CA ASP A 176 10.86 17.66 -21.21
C ASP A 176 12.02 16.98 -21.97
N ARG A 177 13.27 17.17 -21.54
CA ARG A 177 14.46 16.61 -22.21
C ARG A 177 14.90 15.26 -21.67
N ILE A 178 14.48 14.91 -20.46
CA ILE A 178 14.84 13.66 -19.79
C ILE A 178 13.61 12.75 -19.78
N ASP A 179 13.75 11.56 -20.36
CA ASP A 179 12.74 10.50 -20.25
C ASP A 179 12.73 9.92 -18.83
N THR A 180 12.14 10.68 -17.90
CA THR A 180 11.99 10.28 -16.49
C THR A 180 11.05 9.07 -16.32
N PRO A 181 9.97 8.88 -17.13
CA PRO A 181 9.13 7.68 -17.01
C PRO A 181 9.87 6.37 -17.29
N ALA A 182 10.66 6.27 -18.37
CA ALA A 182 11.39 5.05 -18.67
C ALA A 182 12.44 4.74 -17.59
N ARG A 183 13.17 5.78 -17.14
CA ARG A 183 14.18 5.67 -16.07
C ARG A 183 13.58 5.27 -14.73
N ALA A 184 12.39 5.77 -14.40
CA ALA A 184 11.68 5.40 -13.18
C ALA A 184 11.27 3.91 -13.19
N ARG A 185 10.83 3.38 -14.34
CA ARG A 185 10.53 1.94 -14.47
C ARG A 185 11.77 1.08 -14.30
N GLU A 186 12.89 1.49 -14.90
CA GLU A 186 14.18 0.80 -14.73
C GLU A 186 14.62 0.77 -13.26
N LEU A 187 14.54 1.90 -12.56
CA LEU A 187 14.83 1.99 -11.13
C LEU A 187 13.97 1.03 -10.30
N LEU A 188 12.65 1.03 -10.51
CA LEU A 188 11.75 0.16 -9.75
C LEU A 188 12.01 -1.31 -10.07
N GLN A 189 12.22 -1.65 -11.34
CA GLN A 189 12.55 -3.01 -11.77
C GLN A 189 13.84 -3.52 -11.11
N ASP A 190 14.91 -2.73 -11.12
CA ASP A 190 16.18 -3.05 -10.44
C ASP A 190 15.99 -3.24 -8.93
N SER A 191 15.01 -2.54 -8.35
CA SER A 191 14.69 -2.60 -6.92
C SER A 191 13.69 -3.73 -6.57
N CYS A 192 13.34 -4.59 -7.53
CA CYS A 192 12.27 -5.59 -7.42
C CYS A 192 10.90 -4.99 -7.02
N MET A 193 10.69 -3.71 -7.33
CA MET A 193 9.46 -2.97 -7.05
C MET A 193 8.59 -2.88 -8.29
N PHE A 194 7.29 -2.97 -8.04
CA PHE A 194 6.23 -2.94 -9.04
C PHE A 194 5.65 -1.53 -9.17
N PHE A 195 5.52 -1.06 -10.41
CA PHE A 195 5.08 0.29 -10.72
C PHE A 195 3.62 0.53 -10.32
N GLU A 196 2.79 -0.52 -10.30
CA GLU A 196 1.35 -0.47 -10.03
C GLU A 196 1.02 -0.21 -8.56
N TYR A 197 2.00 -0.32 -7.65
CA TYR A 197 1.80 -0.27 -6.20
C TYR A 197 2.53 0.91 -5.54
N PRO A 198 2.08 2.17 -5.73
CA PRO A 198 2.61 3.30 -4.98
C PRO A 198 2.29 3.15 -3.48
N HIS A 199 3.18 3.66 -2.62
CA HIS A 199 2.96 3.73 -1.17
C HIS A 199 1.96 4.81 -0.80
N ILE A 200 1.94 5.90 -1.56
CA ILE A 200 1.06 7.04 -1.34
C ILE A 200 0.51 7.46 -2.69
N THR A 201 -0.81 7.64 -2.73
CA THR A 201 -1.55 8.17 -3.87
C THR A 201 -2.34 9.37 -3.39
N VAL A 202 -2.08 10.53 -3.96
CA VAL A 202 -2.74 11.80 -3.64
C VAL A 202 -3.07 12.41 -4.98
N ARG A 203 -4.34 12.59 -5.37
CA ARG A 203 -4.63 13.17 -6.69
C ARG A 203 -5.26 14.53 -6.57
N TYR A 204 -4.47 15.60 -6.55
CA TYR A 204 -5.02 16.95 -6.46
C TYR A 204 -5.92 17.27 -7.67
N SER A 205 -7.07 17.90 -7.42
CA SER A 205 -7.87 18.49 -8.49
C SER A 205 -7.10 19.64 -9.14
N ASN A 206 -7.25 19.80 -10.46
CA ASN A 206 -6.54 20.81 -11.25
C ASN A 206 -6.89 22.26 -10.86
N ASP A 207 -8.01 22.46 -10.17
CA ASP A 207 -8.32 23.72 -9.52
C ASP A 207 -7.59 23.72 -8.19
N ASN A 208 -6.77 24.75 -7.92
CA ASN A 208 -5.97 25.11 -6.73
C ASN A 208 -6.52 24.77 -5.31
N SER A 209 -7.63 24.07 -5.21
CA SER A 209 -8.12 23.35 -4.06
C SER A 209 -7.28 22.10 -3.74
N ALA A 210 -6.97 21.92 -2.46
CA ALA A 210 -6.17 20.81 -1.93
C ALA A 210 -6.95 19.48 -1.87
N GLN A 211 -7.61 19.08 -2.94
CA GLN A 211 -8.60 17.99 -2.91
C GLN A 211 -8.18 16.77 -3.70
N SER A 212 -8.32 15.58 -3.12
CA SER A 212 -8.05 14.30 -3.80
C SER A 212 -9.24 13.84 -4.66
N ASN A 213 -9.08 13.71 -5.97
CA ASN A 213 -10.02 13.02 -6.87
C ASN A 213 -9.76 11.50 -6.84
N SER A 214 -10.21 10.84 -5.77
CA SER A 214 -9.98 9.42 -5.55
C SER A 214 -11.20 8.70 -4.99
N VAL A 215 -11.42 7.46 -5.43
CA VAL A 215 -12.31 6.51 -4.78
C VAL A 215 -11.47 5.62 -3.87
N GLN A 216 -11.77 5.61 -2.58
CA GLN A 216 -11.11 4.73 -1.62
C GLN A 216 -12.00 3.53 -1.35
N LEU A 217 -11.49 2.33 -1.64
CA LEU A 217 -12.09 1.07 -1.21
C LEU A 217 -11.33 0.59 0.03
N ILE A 218 -12.00 0.55 1.17
CA ILE A 218 -11.45 0.07 2.43
C ILE A 218 -12.12 -1.27 2.76
N VAL A 219 -11.38 -2.35 2.50
CA VAL A 219 -11.80 -3.71 2.83
C VAL A 219 -11.95 -3.83 4.35
N PHE A 220 -13.09 -4.36 4.82
CA PHE A 220 -13.46 -4.41 6.25
C PHE A 220 -13.59 -3.04 6.95
N GLY A 221 -13.67 -1.93 6.21
CA GLY A 221 -13.74 -0.58 6.76
C GLY A 221 -15.11 -0.15 7.29
N GLY A 222 -16.15 -0.94 7.04
CA GLY A 222 -17.51 -0.69 7.51
C GLY A 222 -17.70 -1.09 8.98
N ASN A 223 -18.88 -0.78 9.52
CA ASN A 223 -19.25 -1.06 10.91
C ASN A 223 -20.16 -2.28 11.06
N GLU A 224 -20.69 -2.80 9.96
CA GLU A 224 -21.62 -3.93 9.97
C GLU A 224 -20.83 -5.23 9.90
N ILE A 225 -21.24 -6.23 10.66
CA ILE A 225 -20.60 -7.55 10.66
C ILE A 225 -21.48 -8.50 9.87
N SER A 226 -20.89 -9.09 8.83
CA SER A 226 -21.52 -10.11 8.00
C SER A 226 -21.76 -11.41 8.78
N ARG A 227 -22.54 -12.32 8.19
CA ARG A 227 -22.80 -13.64 8.79
C ARG A 227 -21.55 -14.48 9.00
N ASN A 228 -20.47 -14.19 8.27
CA ASN A 228 -19.20 -14.91 8.35
C ASN A 228 -18.26 -14.33 9.43
N GLY A 229 -18.69 -13.31 10.17
CA GLY A 229 -17.87 -12.65 11.20
C GLY A 229 -16.91 -11.59 10.68
N GLU A 230 -16.99 -11.26 9.38
CA GLU A 230 -16.19 -10.24 8.71
C GLU A 230 -16.94 -8.90 8.68
N PHE A 231 -16.23 -7.79 8.82
CA PHE A 231 -16.83 -6.47 8.69
C PHE A 231 -17.15 -6.13 7.22
N SER A 232 -18.16 -5.30 7.00
CA SER A 232 -18.49 -4.83 5.65
C SER A 232 -17.36 -3.95 5.07
N HIS A 233 -17.32 -3.85 3.74
CA HIS A 233 -16.37 -3.02 3.02
C HIS A 233 -16.92 -1.59 2.89
N LEU A 234 -16.05 -0.59 3.05
CA LEU A 234 -16.40 0.83 2.97
C LEU A 234 -15.86 1.44 1.68
N ILE A 235 -16.71 2.17 0.97
CA ILE A 235 -16.38 2.91 -0.23
C ILE A 235 -16.54 4.39 0.08
N ASN A 236 -15.43 5.12 0.02
CA ASN A 236 -15.40 6.56 0.24
C ASN A 236 -15.02 7.28 -1.05
N ILE A 237 -15.87 8.22 -1.48
CA ILE A 237 -15.58 9.07 -2.63
C ILE A 237 -15.37 10.49 -2.12
N SER A 238 -14.16 11.01 -2.31
CA SER A 238 -13.84 12.42 -2.10
C SER A 238 -13.88 13.14 -3.45
N SER A 239 -14.61 14.26 -3.51
CA SER A 239 -14.76 15.12 -4.70
C SER A 239 -15.71 14.56 -5.78
N LEU A 240 -16.99 14.92 -5.66
CA LEU A 240 -17.95 14.85 -6.77
C LEU A 240 -18.43 16.27 -7.03
N SER A 241 -18.04 16.84 -8.17
CA SER A 241 -18.52 18.14 -8.64
C SER A 241 -20.00 18.11 -9.05
N ASP A 242 -20.57 16.93 -9.33
CA ASP A 242 -21.96 16.78 -9.76
C ASP A 242 -22.61 15.52 -9.16
N LEU A 243 -23.33 15.70 -8.05
CA LEU A 243 -24.10 14.65 -7.37
C LEU A 243 -25.29 14.14 -8.19
N SER A 244 -25.71 14.84 -9.26
CA SER A 244 -26.91 14.48 -10.02
C SER A 244 -26.78 13.14 -10.77
N LYS A 245 -25.55 12.65 -10.95
CA LYS A 245 -25.23 11.39 -11.62
C LYS A 245 -25.25 10.17 -10.69
N ILE A 246 -25.26 10.34 -9.37
CA ILE A 246 -25.23 9.22 -8.42
C ILE A 246 -26.65 8.93 -7.95
N GLU A 247 -27.15 7.75 -8.31
CA GLU A 247 -28.51 7.32 -7.99
C GLU A 247 -28.78 7.28 -6.49
N LYS A 248 -30.03 7.57 -6.11
CA LYS A 248 -30.56 7.71 -4.74
C LYS A 248 -30.60 6.41 -3.92
N GLN A 249 -29.53 5.61 -3.89
CA GLN A 249 -29.47 4.41 -3.06
C GLN A 249 -28.52 4.61 -1.87
N ALA A 250 -29.11 4.70 -0.67
CA ALA A 250 -28.47 4.61 0.65
C ALA A 250 -27.20 5.48 0.83
N ILE A 251 -27.33 6.77 0.53
CA ILE A 251 -26.25 7.75 0.59
C ILE A 251 -26.23 8.45 1.95
N LEU A 252 -25.18 8.23 2.75
CA LEU A 252 -24.83 9.15 3.84
C LEU A 252 -23.96 10.27 3.26
N CYS A 253 -24.62 11.34 2.81
CA CYS A 253 -23.93 12.59 2.50
C CYS A 253 -23.61 13.31 3.81
N LYS A 254 -22.33 13.44 4.16
CA LYS A 254 -21.91 14.40 5.19
C LYS A 254 -21.37 15.65 4.52
N ASN A 255 -21.89 16.81 4.93
CA ASN A 255 -21.25 18.09 4.65
C ASN A 255 -19.93 18.13 5.43
N GLY A 256 -18.80 18.06 4.73
CA GLY A 256 -17.52 18.46 5.31
C GLY A 256 -17.52 19.96 5.59
N ASN A 257 -16.74 20.41 6.58
CA ASN A 257 -16.67 21.81 7.02
C ASN A 257 -16.28 22.84 5.92
N ASN A 258 -15.98 22.41 4.68
CA ASN A 258 -15.49 23.26 3.59
C ASN A 258 -16.21 23.02 2.24
N SER A 259 -17.55 22.95 2.20
CA SER A 259 -18.31 22.83 0.92
C SER A 259 -17.94 21.58 0.09
N PHE A 260 -17.79 20.43 0.74
CA PHE A 260 -17.46 19.17 0.06
C PHE A 260 -18.43 18.06 0.43
N TRP A 261 -18.67 17.20 -0.55
CA TRP A 261 -19.44 15.97 -0.40
C TRP A 261 -18.48 14.79 -0.23
N LEU A 262 -18.57 14.14 0.93
CA LEU A 262 -18.04 12.81 1.13
C LEU A 262 -19.20 11.84 0.96
N LEU A 263 -19.08 10.95 -0.03
CA LEU A 263 -20.01 9.84 -0.18
C LEU A 263 -19.41 8.61 0.49
N GLU A 264 -20.07 8.13 1.54
CA GLU A 264 -19.73 6.88 2.23
C GLU A 264 -20.80 5.83 1.89
N MET A 265 -20.38 4.66 1.44
CA MET A 265 -21.26 3.51 1.18
C MET A 265 -20.64 2.23 1.72
N THR A 266 -21.45 1.33 2.25
CA THR A 266 -21.00 0.00 2.68
C THR A 266 -21.54 -1.10 1.78
N ARG A 267 -20.75 -2.17 1.65
CA ARG A 267 -21.11 -3.41 0.94
C ARG A 267 -20.62 -4.62 1.72
N GLU A 268 -21.44 -5.66 1.83
CA GLU A 268 -21.05 -6.90 2.50
C GLU A 268 -20.15 -7.77 1.62
N ASP A 269 -20.37 -7.79 0.30
CA ASP A 269 -19.63 -8.62 -0.64
C ASP A 269 -18.49 -7.81 -1.31
N LEU A 270 -17.27 -8.33 -1.25
CA LEU A 270 -16.09 -7.68 -1.79
C LEU A 270 -16.13 -7.59 -3.32
N GLU A 271 -16.56 -8.64 -4.02
CA GLU A 271 -16.61 -8.66 -5.49
C GLU A 271 -17.59 -7.60 -6.00
N GLU A 272 -18.75 -7.46 -5.33
CA GLU A 272 -19.70 -6.40 -5.63
C GLU A 272 -19.08 -5.01 -5.40
N ALA A 273 -18.38 -4.81 -4.28
CA ALA A 273 -17.69 -3.57 -3.96
C ALA A 273 -16.62 -3.22 -5.01
N GLU A 274 -15.83 -4.20 -5.45
CA GLU A 274 -14.81 -4.02 -6.47
C GLU A 274 -15.40 -3.66 -7.84
N LEU A 275 -16.45 -4.36 -8.26
CA LEU A 275 -17.13 -4.10 -9.53
C LEU A 275 -17.74 -2.69 -9.55
N PHE A 276 -18.33 -2.27 -8.42
CA PHE A 276 -18.91 -0.95 -8.27
C PHE A 276 -17.84 0.16 -8.36
N VAL A 277 -16.73 0.03 -7.63
CA VAL A 277 -15.62 0.99 -7.68
C VAL A 277 -14.98 1.06 -9.07
N LYS A 278 -14.83 -0.08 -9.74
CA LYS A 278 -14.35 -0.13 -11.14
C LYS A 278 -15.28 0.65 -12.07
N THR A 279 -16.58 0.47 -11.94
CA THR A 279 -17.58 1.20 -12.74
C THR A 279 -17.51 2.72 -12.48
N LEU A 280 -17.38 3.13 -11.22
CA LEU A 280 -17.24 4.55 -10.85
C LEU A 280 -15.96 5.18 -11.39
N SER A 281 -14.85 4.46 -11.39
CA SER A 281 -13.56 4.98 -11.88
C SER A 281 -13.62 5.42 -13.35
N HIS A 282 -14.47 4.78 -14.16
CA HIS A 282 -14.67 5.12 -15.56
C HIS A 282 -15.50 6.39 -15.80
N LEU A 283 -16.32 6.83 -14.83
CA LEU A 283 -17.22 7.97 -15.03
C LEU A 283 -16.49 9.32 -14.95
N ASP A 284 -15.55 9.46 -14.01
CA ASP A 284 -14.87 10.73 -13.73
C ASP A 284 -13.34 10.59 -13.70
N ASN A 285 -12.79 9.54 -14.35
CA ASN A 285 -11.36 9.23 -14.39
C ASN A 285 -10.74 9.24 -12.98
N LEU A 286 -11.46 8.70 -11.99
CA LEU A 286 -11.07 8.71 -10.58
C LEU A 286 -10.01 7.65 -10.32
N GLU A 287 -9.06 7.97 -9.44
CA GLU A 287 -8.05 7.01 -9.03
C GLU A 287 -8.57 6.12 -7.90
N ILE A 288 -8.40 4.80 -8.04
CA ILE A 288 -8.83 3.82 -7.05
C ILE A 288 -7.69 3.60 -6.05
N VAL A 289 -7.93 3.93 -4.79
CA VAL A 289 -7.01 3.65 -3.68
C VAL A 289 -7.59 2.51 -2.86
N ARG A 290 -6.90 1.36 -2.85
CA ARG A 290 -7.31 0.20 -2.05
C ARG A 290 -6.58 0.18 -0.71
N LYS A 291 -7.34 -0.05 0.36
CA LYS A 291 -6.86 -0.19 1.73
C LYS A 291 -7.60 -1.34 2.42
N VAL A 292 -7.09 -1.77 3.58
CA VAL A 292 -7.73 -2.77 4.42
C VAL A 292 -7.71 -2.35 5.90
N GLN A 293 -8.83 -2.51 6.58
CA GLN A 293 -9.01 -2.19 7.99
C GLN A 293 -8.81 -3.44 8.84
N LEU A 294 -7.59 -3.68 9.35
CA LEU A 294 -7.25 -4.91 10.08
C LEU A 294 -7.15 -4.73 11.59
N THR A 295 -6.89 -3.50 12.06
CA THR A 295 -6.77 -3.16 13.48
C THR A 295 -7.78 -2.07 13.83
N LYS A 296 -7.69 -1.48 15.03
CA LYS A 296 -8.54 -0.32 15.40
C LYS A 296 -7.94 1.03 14.99
N GLN A 297 -6.74 1.04 14.40
CA GLN A 297 -6.09 2.27 13.95
C GLN A 297 -6.30 2.46 12.44
N ASP A 298 -5.57 3.38 11.82
CA ASP A 298 -5.71 3.66 10.40
C ASP A 298 -5.51 2.42 9.51
N PRO A 299 -6.27 2.32 8.39
CA PRO A 299 -6.16 1.24 7.43
C PRO A 299 -4.74 1.06 6.86
N PHE A 300 -4.46 -0.16 6.42
CA PHE A 300 -3.23 -0.55 5.74
C PHE A 300 -3.37 -0.44 4.22
N TYR A 301 -2.29 -0.12 3.53
CA TYR A 301 -2.21 -0.29 2.09
C TYR A 301 -1.90 -1.75 1.75
N ILE A 302 -2.34 -2.17 0.56
CA ILE A 302 -2.00 -3.46 -0.02
C ILE A 302 -0.75 -3.25 -0.86
N LEU A 303 0.37 -3.82 -0.43
CA LEU A 303 1.68 -3.62 -1.04
C LEU A 303 2.39 -4.95 -1.24
N PRO A 304 3.13 -5.13 -2.35
CA PRO A 304 4.00 -6.29 -2.51
C PRO A 304 5.09 -6.31 -1.43
N ALA A 305 5.56 -7.49 -1.04
CA ALA A 305 6.58 -7.66 -0.02
C ALA A 305 7.86 -6.84 -0.30
N SER A 306 8.24 -6.67 -1.57
CA SER A 306 9.40 -5.85 -1.96
C SER A 306 9.26 -4.35 -1.68
N HIS A 307 8.03 -3.88 -1.53
CA HIS A 307 7.72 -2.48 -1.20
C HIS A 307 7.77 -2.21 0.29
N ILE A 308 7.73 -3.25 1.13
CA ILE A 308 7.81 -3.07 2.58
C ILE A 308 9.24 -2.68 2.96
N LYS A 309 9.39 -1.54 3.65
CA LYS A 309 10.69 -1.01 4.10
C LYS A 309 10.78 -0.98 5.63
N PRO A 310 11.99 -0.98 6.20
CA PRO A 310 12.17 -0.77 7.63
C PRO A 310 11.43 0.47 8.14
N GLY A 311 10.86 0.39 9.35
CA GLY A 311 10.01 1.44 9.92
C GLY A 311 8.55 1.41 9.47
N MET A 312 8.17 0.64 8.45
CA MET A 312 6.76 0.45 8.11
C MET A 312 6.03 -0.37 9.18
N THR A 313 4.74 -0.11 9.35
CA THR A 313 3.87 -0.83 10.28
C THR A 313 3.07 -1.89 9.55
N VAL A 314 3.03 -3.09 10.12
CA VAL A 314 2.43 -4.29 9.54
C VAL A 314 1.49 -4.96 10.56
N PRO A 315 0.42 -5.65 10.10
CA PRO A 315 -0.48 -6.37 10.96
C PRO A 315 0.06 -7.78 11.27
N VAL A 316 0.14 -8.09 12.57
CA VAL A 316 0.60 -9.39 13.07
C VAL A 316 -0.36 -9.91 14.13
N ILE A 317 -0.45 -11.23 14.27
CA ILE A 317 -1.22 -11.82 15.37
C ILE A 317 -0.43 -11.74 16.68
N SER A 318 -1.13 -11.40 17.77
CA SER A 318 -0.58 -11.49 19.11
C SER A 318 -0.80 -12.89 19.69
N GLY A 319 0.29 -13.58 20.02
CA GLY A 319 0.24 -14.94 20.57
C GLY A 319 -0.45 -15.05 21.93
N THR A 320 -0.65 -13.95 22.66
CA THR A 320 -1.28 -13.99 24.00
C THR A 320 -2.79 -13.75 23.99
N LYS A 321 -3.32 -13.07 22.97
CA LYS A 321 -4.73 -12.63 22.94
C LYS A 321 -5.47 -13.01 21.67
N LYS A 322 -4.80 -13.63 20.69
CA LYS A 322 -5.35 -13.93 19.35
C LYS A 322 -6.04 -12.71 18.71
N THR A 323 -5.48 -11.54 18.94
CA THR A 323 -5.93 -10.28 18.33
C THR A 323 -4.90 -9.83 17.33
N ILE A 324 -5.37 -9.20 16.25
CA ILE A 324 -4.48 -8.56 15.28
C ILE A 324 -3.96 -7.27 15.91
N MET A 325 -2.65 -7.14 15.95
CA MET A 325 -1.93 -5.99 16.48
C MET A 325 -0.99 -5.44 15.41
N GLU A 326 -0.51 -4.23 15.66
CA GLU A 326 0.47 -3.57 14.80
C GLU A 326 1.87 -3.85 15.32
N ASP A 327 2.79 -4.12 14.41
CA ASP A 327 4.21 -4.24 14.69
C ASP A 327 5.01 -3.52 13.61
N THR A 328 6.25 -3.14 13.92
CA THR A 328 7.11 -2.38 13.03
C THR A 328 8.12 -3.31 12.38
N VAL A 329 8.34 -3.14 11.07
CA VAL A 329 9.39 -3.84 10.34
C VAL A 329 10.73 -3.30 10.76
N GLN A 330 11.58 -4.17 11.31
CA GLN A 330 12.92 -3.81 11.73
C GLN A 330 13.93 -4.01 10.59
N ARG A 331 13.78 -5.10 9.83
CA ARG A 331 14.77 -5.53 8.86
C ARG A 331 14.11 -6.18 7.65
N VAL A 332 14.68 -5.91 6.48
CA VAL A 332 14.31 -6.50 5.20
C VAL A 332 15.57 -7.01 4.53
N GLU A 333 15.59 -8.30 4.21
CA GLU A 333 16.73 -8.97 3.58
C GLU A 333 16.28 -9.69 2.31
N ILE A 334 17.15 -9.71 1.30
CA ILE A 334 16.94 -10.51 0.09
C ILE A 334 17.82 -11.76 0.22
N LEU A 335 17.19 -12.91 0.21
CA LEU A 335 17.80 -14.23 0.28
C LEU A 335 17.62 -14.96 -1.04
N GLU A 336 18.54 -15.86 -1.36
CA GLU A 336 18.37 -16.80 -2.47
C GLU A 336 17.94 -18.15 -1.92
N ALA A 337 16.78 -18.63 -2.34
CA ALA A 337 16.25 -19.92 -1.91
C ALA A 337 15.59 -20.62 -3.09
N PRO A 338 16.32 -21.40 -3.92
CA PRO A 338 15.70 -22.13 -5.02
C PRO A 338 14.69 -23.16 -4.49
N GLY A 339 13.66 -23.47 -5.27
CA GLY A 339 12.71 -24.54 -4.96
C GLY A 339 11.25 -24.12 -5.10
N GLN A 340 10.37 -25.02 -4.66
CA GLN A 340 8.92 -24.86 -4.78
C GLN A 340 8.42 -23.65 -3.98
N ARG A 341 7.42 -23.00 -4.54
CA ARG A 341 6.69 -21.87 -3.97
C ARG A 341 5.23 -22.23 -3.84
N TYR A 342 4.65 -21.87 -2.71
CA TYR A 342 3.29 -22.21 -2.38
C TYR A 342 2.45 -20.94 -2.33
N ARG A 343 1.27 -21.01 -2.93
CA ARG A 343 0.25 -19.98 -2.91
C ARG A 343 -1.03 -20.63 -2.41
N VAL A 344 -1.67 -19.99 -1.44
CA VAL A 344 -2.92 -20.46 -0.84
C VAL A 344 -4.03 -19.52 -1.28
N SER A 345 -5.15 -20.10 -1.68
CA SER A 345 -6.41 -19.41 -1.91
C SER A 345 -7.40 -19.83 -0.82
N ALA A 346 -8.08 -18.87 -0.21
CA ALA A 346 -8.99 -19.07 0.92
C ALA A 346 -10.42 -18.60 0.58
N GLY A 347 -10.89 -18.88 -0.63
CA GLY A 347 -12.22 -18.48 -1.11
C GLY A 347 -12.45 -16.97 -0.95
N LYS A 348 -13.56 -16.59 -0.29
CA LYS A 348 -13.91 -15.18 -0.04
C LYS A 348 -12.98 -14.47 0.95
N ALA A 349 -12.14 -15.19 1.71
CA ALA A 349 -11.14 -14.54 2.54
C ALA A 349 -10.00 -14.03 1.67
N SER A 350 -9.91 -12.71 1.57
CA SER A 350 -8.79 -12.04 0.90
C SER A 350 -7.48 -12.13 1.69
N ASN A 351 -7.40 -12.89 2.80
CA ASN A 351 -6.21 -12.94 3.65
C ASN A 351 -6.09 -14.22 4.51
N ILE A 352 -4.87 -14.53 4.96
CA ILE A 352 -4.53 -15.61 5.91
C ILE A 352 -3.45 -15.15 6.89
N ILE A 353 -3.24 -15.92 7.96
CA ILE A 353 -2.15 -15.74 8.91
C ILE A 353 -0.99 -16.71 8.59
N CYS A 354 0.15 -16.17 8.17
CA CYS A 354 1.36 -16.90 7.79
C CYS A 354 2.57 -16.43 8.62
N ASN A 355 3.24 -17.33 9.33
CA ASN A 355 4.33 -17.02 10.29
C ASN A 355 3.96 -15.90 11.27
N GLY A 356 2.69 -15.82 11.65
CA GLY A 356 2.13 -14.78 12.51
C GLY A 356 1.91 -13.42 11.85
N TRP A 357 2.12 -13.29 10.54
CA TRP A 357 1.77 -12.12 9.74
C TRP A 357 0.40 -12.29 9.09
N VAL A 358 -0.40 -11.22 9.03
CA VAL A 358 -1.60 -11.21 8.19
C VAL A 358 -1.18 -10.83 6.77
N VAL A 359 -1.45 -11.68 5.79
CA VAL A 359 -1.02 -11.52 4.41
C VAL A 359 -2.18 -11.80 3.46
N MET A 360 -2.14 -11.18 2.28
CA MET A 360 -3.20 -11.36 1.29
C MET A 360 -3.13 -12.76 0.67
N CYS A 361 -4.29 -13.40 0.52
CA CYS A 361 -4.43 -14.58 -0.33
C CYS A 361 -4.72 -14.15 -1.75
N SER A 362 -4.28 -14.94 -2.71
CA SER A 362 -4.71 -14.78 -4.09
C SER A 362 -6.10 -15.36 -4.25
N ASP A 363 -6.97 -14.64 -4.94
CA ASP A 363 -8.21 -15.23 -5.44
C ASP A 363 -7.87 -16.29 -6.49
N ALA A 364 -8.67 -17.34 -6.57
CA ALA A 364 -8.50 -18.43 -7.54
C ALA A 364 -8.83 -18.00 -9.00
N SER A 365 -8.99 -16.70 -9.24
CA SER A 365 -9.51 -16.11 -10.46
C SER A 365 -8.68 -14.90 -10.93
N GLU A 366 -7.40 -15.14 -11.21
CA GLU A 366 -6.63 -14.32 -12.16
C GLU A 366 -6.31 -15.12 -13.42
#